data_AF-A0A1G7YAK3-F1
#
_entry.id   AF-A0A1G7YAK3-F1
#
_cell.length_a   1.000
_cell.length_b   1.000
_cell.length_c   1.000
_cell.angle_alpha   90.00
_cell.angle_beta   90.00
_cell.angle_gamma   90.00
#
_symmetry.space_group_name_H-M   'P 1'
#
loop_
_entity.id
_entity.type
_entity.pdbx_description
1 polymer ?
#
loop_
_entity_poly.entity_id
_entity_poly.type
_entity_poly.pdbx_seq_one_letter_code
_entity_poly.pdbx_strand_id
1 'polypeptide(L)'
;MSSTPQSPTARAAPSKAPPPAGNGRPGSPTPAQAAWLARGLDQPGGKLPLFDTNGRKVNARMIRACLDKGWAEPWFANPVKPDWLVCRLTEAGRRAVADRQG
;
A
#
# COMPACT_ATOMS: atom_id res chain seq x y z
N MET A 1 -2.77 5.79 54.88
CA MET A 1 -3.38 4.68 54.12
C MET A 1 -3.66 5.21 52.73
N SER A 2 -3.35 4.40 51.71
CA SER A 2 -3.60 4.62 50.27
C SER A 2 -2.59 5.47 49.50
N SER A 3 -1.45 4.84 49.19
CA SER A 3 -0.66 5.17 48.00
C SER A 3 -1.18 4.30 46.84
N THR A 4 -1.63 4.92 45.75
CA THR A 4 -1.95 4.23 44.50
C THR A 4 -0.76 4.39 43.54
N PRO A 5 -0.14 3.33 43.02
CA PRO A 5 0.82 3.46 41.93
C PRO A 5 0.08 3.55 40.58
N GLN A 6 0.45 4.52 39.74
CA GLN A 6 0.02 4.61 38.35
C GLN A 6 0.89 3.69 37.48
N SER A 7 0.22 2.80 36.73
CA SER A 7 0.82 1.88 35.76
C SER A 7 1.53 2.60 34.62
N PRO A 8 2.67 2.10 34.09
CA PRO A 8 3.29 2.67 32.90
C PRO A 8 2.52 2.23 31.64
N THR A 9 2.12 3.20 30.82
CA THR A 9 1.58 2.96 29.48
C THR A 9 2.70 2.43 28.58
N ALA A 10 2.60 1.17 28.17
CA ALA A 10 3.51 0.56 27.21
C ALA A 10 3.37 1.28 25.84
N ARG A 11 4.45 1.94 25.42
CA ARG A 11 4.59 2.49 24.08
C ARG A 11 4.84 1.33 23.11
N ALA A 12 3.88 1.05 22.24
CA ALA A 12 4.02 0.05 21.18
C ALA A 12 5.19 0.43 20.27
N ALA A 13 6.15 -0.49 20.11
CA ALA A 13 7.26 -0.35 19.18
C ALA A 13 6.77 -0.48 17.73
N PRO A 14 7.37 0.23 16.75
CA PRO A 14 7.07 0.01 15.35
C PRO A 14 7.59 -1.38 14.92
N SER A 15 6.69 -2.25 14.48
CA SER A 15 7.02 -3.55 13.89
C SER A 15 7.93 -3.36 12.67
N LYS A 16 9.13 -3.94 12.74
CA LYS A 16 10.14 -3.95 11.68
C LYS A 16 9.60 -4.76 10.49
N ALA A 17 9.06 -4.08 9.49
CA ALA A 17 8.60 -4.72 8.26
C ALA A 17 9.76 -5.49 7.59
N PRO A 18 9.53 -6.68 7.00
CA PRO A 18 10.57 -7.41 6.27
C PRO A 18 10.98 -6.63 5.01
N PRO A 19 12.24 -6.74 4.55
CA PRO A 19 12.70 -6.04 3.36
C PRO A 19 11.93 -6.54 2.12
N PRO A 20 11.51 -5.64 1.20
CA PRO A 20 10.83 -6.07 -0.02
C PRO A 20 11.83 -6.75 -0.97
N ALA A 21 11.50 -7.98 -1.37
CA ALA A 21 12.12 -8.64 -2.51
C ALA A 21 11.71 -7.91 -3.80
N GLY A 22 12.65 -7.22 -4.44
CA GLY A 22 12.44 -6.62 -5.75
C GLY A 22 13.68 -5.89 -6.26
N ASN A 23 14.10 -6.22 -7.49
CA ASN A 23 15.25 -5.62 -8.20
C ASN A 23 14.98 -4.15 -8.65
N GLY A 24 14.39 -3.31 -7.80
CA GLY A 24 14.12 -1.89 -8.08
C GLY A 24 15.13 -0.97 -7.37
N ARG A 25 15.40 0.22 -7.92
CA ARG A 25 16.11 1.26 -7.17
C ARG A 25 15.36 1.54 -5.86
N PRO A 26 16.07 1.82 -4.75
CA PRO A 26 15.44 2.30 -3.52
C PRO A 26 14.55 3.51 -3.86
N GLY A 27 13.26 3.42 -3.53
CA GLY A 27 12.29 4.48 -3.81
C GLY A 27 11.56 4.39 -5.16
N SER A 28 11.92 3.51 -6.09
CA SER A 28 11.19 3.31 -7.35
C SER A 28 10.31 2.04 -7.32
N PRO A 29 9.17 2.02 -8.03
CA PRO A 29 8.35 0.82 -8.13
C PRO A 29 9.05 -0.26 -8.97
N THR A 30 8.89 -1.52 -8.54
CA THR A 30 9.21 -2.69 -9.38
C THR A 30 8.33 -2.71 -10.63
N PRO A 31 8.69 -3.46 -11.69
CA PRO A 31 7.87 -3.57 -12.89
C PRO A 31 6.40 -3.95 -12.61
N ALA A 32 6.18 -4.94 -11.74
CA ALA A 32 4.83 -5.39 -11.38
C ALA A 32 4.04 -4.32 -10.59
N GLN A 33 4.70 -3.62 -9.67
CA GLN A 33 4.08 -2.51 -8.93
C GLN A 33 3.69 -1.38 -9.88
N ALA A 34 4.59 -0.98 -10.77
CA ALA A 34 4.33 0.09 -11.73
C ALA A 34 3.20 -0.28 -12.70
N ALA A 35 3.20 -1.51 -13.21
CA ALA A 35 2.13 -2.01 -14.07
C ALA A 35 0.77 -1.97 -13.36
N TRP A 36 0.71 -2.35 -12.08
CA TRP A 36 -0.53 -2.29 -11.31
C TRP A 36 -0.96 -0.85 -11.01
N LEU A 37 -0.04 0.02 -10.59
CA LEU A 37 -0.32 1.44 -10.30
C LEU A 37 -0.78 2.20 -11.55
N ALA A 38 -0.15 1.94 -12.71
CA ALA A 38 -0.50 2.58 -13.98
C ALA A 38 -1.96 2.33 -14.38
N ARG A 39 -2.56 1.21 -13.97
CA ARG A 39 -3.97 0.91 -14.25
C ARG A 39 -4.95 1.84 -13.54
N GLY A 40 -4.51 2.60 -12.54
CA GLY A 40 -5.31 3.63 -11.90
C GLY A 40 -5.29 4.98 -12.62
N LEU A 41 -4.42 5.19 -13.61
CA LEU A 41 -4.27 6.49 -14.28
C LEU A 41 -5.53 6.91 -15.03
N ASP A 42 -6.14 5.97 -15.76
CA ASP A 42 -7.32 6.23 -16.60
C ASP A 42 -8.65 5.90 -15.89
N GLN A 43 -8.61 5.62 -14.59
CA GLN A 43 -9.79 5.21 -13.83
C GLN A 43 -10.34 6.40 -13.04
N PRO A 44 -11.67 6.62 -13.04
CA PRO A 44 -12.29 7.62 -12.18
C PRO A 44 -11.84 7.45 -10.72
N GLY A 45 -11.38 8.54 -10.09
CA GLY A 45 -10.89 8.53 -8.72
C GLY A 45 -9.63 7.67 -8.47
N GLY A 46 -8.96 7.20 -9.52
CA GLY A 46 -7.72 6.43 -9.41
C GLY A 46 -7.89 4.96 -9.07
N LYS A 47 -9.04 4.33 -9.36
CA LYS A 47 -9.38 2.99 -8.83
C LYS A 47 -8.38 1.94 -9.28
N LEU A 48 -7.82 1.21 -8.32
CA LEU A 48 -6.90 0.12 -8.61
C LEU A 48 -7.65 -1.22 -8.68
N PRO A 49 -7.39 -2.04 -9.71
CA PRO A 49 -8.09 -3.29 -9.90
C PRO A 49 -7.58 -4.37 -8.94
N LEU A 50 -8.49 -5.27 -8.53
CA LEU A 50 -8.17 -6.44 -7.70
C LEU A 50 -7.54 -7.58 -8.52
N PHE A 51 -7.69 -7.56 -9.84
CA PHE A 51 -7.21 -8.58 -10.76
C PHE A 51 -6.27 -7.98 -11.79
N ASP A 52 -5.24 -8.73 -12.18
CA ASP A 52 -4.32 -8.38 -13.25
C ASP A 52 -4.99 -8.51 -14.64
N THR A 53 -4.23 -8.30 -15.71
CA THR A 53 -4.73 -8.37 -17.09
C THR A 53 -5.10 -9.79 -17.53
N ASN A 54 -4.63 -10.81 -16.81
CA ASN A 54 -4.94 -12.23 -17.06
C ASN A 54 -6.07 -12.74 -16.14
N GLY A 55 -6.73 -11.87 -15.38
CA GLY A 55 -7.77 -12.24 -14.44
C GLY A 55 -7.26 -12.88 -13.14
N ARG A 56 -5.95 -12.89 -12.88
CA ARG A 56 -5.40 -13.39 -11.60
C ARG A 56 -5.50 -12.32 -10.53
N LYS A 57 -5.78 -12.73 -9.30
CA LYS A 57 -5.81 -11.81 -8.16
C LYS A 57 -4.44 -11.17 -7.97
N VAL A 58 -4.43 -9.84 -7.81
CA VAL A 58 -3.22 -9.09 -7.51
C VAL A 58 -2.68 -9.51 -6.14
N ASN A 59 -1.36 -9.70 -6.06
CA ASN A 59 -0.72 -10.18 -4.84
C ASN A 59 -0.87 -9.18 -3.68
N ALA A 60 -1.46 -9.63 -2.56
CA ALA A 60 -1.70 -8.79 -1.38
C ALA A 60 -0.42 -8.18 -0.78
N ARG A 61 0.71 -8.90 -0.82
CA ARG A 61 2.02 -8.38 -0.36
C ARG A 61 2.48 -7.22 -1.24
N MET A 62 2.25 -7.31 -2.55
CA MET A 62 2.59 -6.22 -3.47
C MET A 62 1.73 -5.00 -3.19
N ILE A 63 0.42 -5.19 -2.98
CA ILE A 63 -0.51 -4.10 -2.63
C ILE A 63 -0.05 -3.42 -1.32
N ARG A 64 0.25 -4.21 -0.28
CA ARG A 64 0.74 -3.67 1.00
C ARG A 64 2.03 -2.87 0.82
N ALA A 65 2.99 -3.37 0.04
CA ALA A 65 4.22 -2.64 -0.24
C ALA A 65 3.99 -1.30 -0.97
N CYS A 66 2.94 -1.19 -1.80
CA CYS A 66 2.55 0.09 -2.41
C CYS A 66 1.84 1.03 -1.41
N LEU A 67 1.02 0.48 -0.51
CA LEU A 67 0.40 1.23 0.59
C LEU A 67 1.46 1.82 1.54
N ASP A 68 2.43 1.01 1.95
CA ASP A 68 3.50 1.42 2.88
C ASP A 68 4.37 2.56 2.31
N LYS A 69 4.48 2.62 0.98
CA LYS A 69 5.18 3.69 0.26
C LYS A 69 4.30 4.90 -0.08
N GLY A 70 3.01 4.85 0.27
CA GLY A 70 2.05 5.91 -0.03
C GLY A 70 1.68 6.05 -1.51
N TRP A 71 2.00 5.06 -2.36
CA TRP A 71 1.65 5.08 -3.79
C TRP A 71 0.20 4.69 -4.05
N ALA A 72 -0.39 3.94 -3.12
CA ALA A 72 -1.80 3.61 -3.11
C ALA A 72 -2.35 3.87 -1.72
N GLU A 73 -3.65 4.08 -1.63
CA GLU A 73 -4.37 4.17 -0.35
C GLU A 73 -5.68 3.38 -0.39
N PRO A 74 -6.20 2.91 0.75
CA PRO A 74 -7.50 2.23 0.79
C PRO A 74 -8.60 3.14 0.25
N TRP A 75 -9.46 2.61 -0.61
CA TRP A 75 -10.57 3.38 -1.19
C TRP A 75 -11.68 3.61 -0.15
N PHE A 76 -12.01 2.57 0.62
CA PHE A 76 -12.99 2.63 1.69
C PHE A 76 -12.57 1.69 2.82
N ALA A 77 -12.78 2.12 4.07
CA ALA A 77 -12.73 1.20 5.20
C ALA A 77 -14.05 0.42 5.21
N ASN A 78 -13.99 -0.89 4.99
CA ASN A 78 -15.16 -1.76 5.21
C ASN A 78 -15.11 -2.31 6.64
N PRO A 79 -16.03 -1.92 7.55
CA PRO A 79 -16.08 -2.47 8.90
C PRO A 79 -16.30 -3.99 8.92
N VAL A 80 -16.93 -4.55 7.87
CA VAL A 80 -17.26 -5.98 7.75
C VAL A 80 -16.12 -6.80 7.15
N LYS A 81 -15.27 -6.18 6.32
CA LYS A 81 -14.11 -6.83 5.69
C LYS A 81 -12.89 -5.91 5.77
N PRO A 82 -12.25 -5.83 6.95
CA PRO A 82 -11.08 -4.96 7.15
C PRO A 82 -9.89 -5.35 6.26
N ASP A 83 -9.83 -6.61 5.83
CA ASP A 83 -8.79 -7.11 4.92
C ASP A 83 -9.03 -6.78 3.44
N TRP A 84 -10.11 -6.06 3.11
CA TRP A 84 -10.45 -5.78 1.72
C TRP A 84 -9.55 -4.68 1.15
N LEU A 85 -8.52 -5.09 0.42
CA LEU A 85 -7.53 -4.20 -0.20
C LEU A 85 -8.03 -3.55 -1.50
N VAL A 86 -9.24 -3.01 -1.51
CA VAL A 86 -9.66 -2.13 -2.61
C VAL A 86 -8.96 -0.80 -2.41
N CYS A 87 -8.09 -0.45 -3.35
CA CYS A 87 -7.23 0.71 -3.24
C CYS A 87 -7.51 1.72 -4.36
N ARG A 88 -7.07 2.96 -4.15
CA ARG A 88 -6.93 3.98 -5.19
C ARG A 88 -5.50 4.48 -5.30
N LEU A 89 -5.18 4.99 -6.47
CA LEU A 89 -3.90 5.59 -6.83
C LEU A 89 -3.79 6.99 -6.21
N THR A 90 -2.71 7.23 -5.47
CA THR A 90 -2.41 8.54 -4.89
C THR A 90 -1.64 9.42 -5.89
N GLU A 91 -1.43 10.67 -5.53
CA GLU A 91 -0.57 11.57 -6.30
C GLU A 91 0.89 11.09 -6.32
N ALA A 92 1.39 10.60 -5.18
CA ALA A 92 2.72 10.00 -5.12
C ALA A 92 2.84 8.75 -6.00
N GLY A 93 1.76 7.95 -6.10
CA GLY A 93 1.69 6.81 -7.01
C GLY A 93 1.74 7.23 -8.48
N ARG A 94 1.04 8.29 -8.87
CA ARG A 94 1.09 8.85 -10.23
C ARG A 94 2.50 9.29 -10.61
N ARG A 95 3.16 10.03 -9.73
CA ARG A 95 4.56 10.46 -9.93
C ARG A 95 5.50 9.27 -10.05
N ALA A 96 5.39 8.29 -9.16
CA ALA A 96 6.22 7.08 -9.18
C ALA A 96 6.06 6.26 -10.48
N VAL A 97 4.88 6.29 -11.11
CA VAL A 97 4.65 5.68 -12.42
C VAL A 97 5.30 6.50 -13.53
N ALA A 98 5.13 7.82 -13.53
CA ALA A 98 5.74 8.72 -14.51
C ALA A 98 7.28 8.65 -14.48
N ASP A 99 7.88 8.71 -13.29
CA ASP A 99 9.33 8.68 -13.07
C ASP A 99 10.00 7.37 -13.53
N ARG A 100 9.22 6.30 -13.71
CA ARG A 100 9.70 5.01 -14.23
C ARG A 100 9.53 4.89 -15.75
N GLN A 101 8.62 5.65 -16.34
CA GLN A 101 8.36 5.66 -17.79
C GLN A 101 9.28 6.63 -18.54
N GLY A 102 9.80 7.66 -17.86
CA GLY A 102 10.89 8.51 -18.33
C GLY A 102 12.26 7.92 -18.05
#